data_AF-A0A0R3QAD2-F1
#
_entry.id   AF-A0A0R3QAD2-F1
#
_cell.length_a   1.000
_cell.length_b   1.000
_cell.length_c   1.000
_cell.angle_alpha   90.00
_cell.angle_beta   90.00
_cell.angle_gamma   90.00
#
_symmetry.space_group_name_H-M   'P 1'
#
loop_
_entity.id
_entity.type
_entity.pdbx_description
1 polymer ?
#
loop_
_entity_poly.entity_id
_entity_poly.type
_entity_poly.pdbx_seq_one_letter_code
_entity_poly.pdbx_strand_id
1 'polypeptide(L)' 'MCRQNYTFALVNDLFMVHRGIKTVKDLPLAKKRQKHSRAQFNIAIKLFKQRMDHQYPETKKLCPEFGA' A
#
# COMPACT_ATOMS: atom_id res chain seq x y z
N MET A 1 5.62 2.95 -11.04
CA MET A 1 6.30 3.48 -9.84
C MET A 1 7.38 4.46 -10.28
N CYS A 2 7.19 5.77 -10.01
CA CYS A 2 8.04 6.86 -10.55
C CYS A 2 9.55 6.64 -10.36
N ARG A 3 9.97 6.35 -9.13
CA ARG A 3 11.40 6.29 -8.77
C ARG A 3 12.19 5.13 -9.42
N GLN A 4 11.52 4.12 -9.94
CA GLN A 4 12.13 2.97 -10.63
C GLN A 4 11.96 3.02 -12.15
N ASN A 5 11.39 4.11 -12.68
CA ASN A 5 10.93 4.18 -14.07
C ASN A 5 10.07 2.97 -14.49
N TYR A 6 9.32 2.40 -13.53
CA TYR A 6 8.53 1.19 -13.75
C TYR A 6 7.18 1.54 -14.36
N THR A 7 6.93 1.01 -15.55
CA THR A 7 5.64 0.99 -16.22
C THR A 7 4.87 -0.25 -15.78
N PHE A 8 3.70 -0.07 -15.17
CA PHE A 8 2.81 -1.20 -14.87
C PHE A 8 1.74 -1.27 -15.93
N ALA A 9 1.48 -2.47 -16.44
CA ALA A 9 0.23 -2.75 -17.12
C ALA A 9 -0.86 -2.91 -16.05
N LEU A 10 -1.88 -2.04 -16.08
CA LEU A 10 -3.10 -2.27 -15.31
C LEU A 10 -3.80 -3.49 -15.90
N VAL A 11 -3.72 -4.62 -15.21
CA VAL A 11 -4.59 -5.76 -15.48
C VAL A 11 -5.96 -5.41 -14.91
N ASN A 12 -6.96 -5.28 -15.77
CA ASN A 12 -8.32 -4.89 -15.37
C ASN A 12 -9.00 -5.90 -14.41
N ASP A 13 -8.51 -7.14 -14.37
CA ASP A 13 -9.09 -8.22 -13.57
C ASP A 13 -8.30 -8.48 -12.29
N LEU A 14 -8.19 -7.47 -11.43
CA LEU A 14 -7.83 -7.71 -10.04
C LEU A 14 -9.10 -8.17 -9.31
N PHE A 15 -9.34 -9.49 -9.28
CA PHE A 15 -10.41 -10.06 -8.45
C PHE A 15 -10.18 -9.66 -6.99
N MET A 16 -10.86 -8.62 -6.52
CA MET A 16 -10.97 -8.34 -5.11
C MET A 16 -11.81 -9.45 -4.50
N VAL A 17 -11.17 -10.37 -3.77
CA VAL A 17 -11.89 -11.35 -2.95
C VAL A 17 -12.68 -10.59 -1.89
N HIS A 18 -13.95 -10.31 -2.20
CA HIS A 18 -14.88 -9.75 -1.24
C HIS A 18 -15.34 -10.89 -0.33
N ARG A 19 -14.94 -10.83 0.95
CA ARG A 19 -15.51 -11.69 2.00
C ARG A 19 -16.97 -11.30 2.25
N GLY A 20 -17.89 -11.80 1.41
CA GLY A 20 -19.34 -11.69 1.60
C GLY A 20 -19.86 -10.28 1.93
N ILE A 21 -21.12 -10.20 2.38
CA ILE A 21 -21.70 -8.97 2.94
C ILE A 21 -21.27 -8.88 4.41
N LYS A 22 -20.51 -7.84 4.77
CA LYS A 22 -20.13 -7.58 6.16
C LYS A 22 -21.36 -7.17 6.96
N THR A 23 -21.64 -7.85 8.06
CA THR A 23 -22.76 -7.53 8.95
C THR A 23 -22.33 -6.69 10.15
N VAL A 24 -23.29 -6.11 10.88
CA VAL A 24 -23.01 -5.35 12.11
C VAL A 24 -22.28 -6.21 13.16
N LYS A 25 -22.51 -7.52 13.18
CA LYS A 25 -21.83 -8.47 14.08
C LYS A 25 -20.33 -8.60 13.76
N ASP A 26 -19.93 -8.35 12.52
CA ASP A 26 -18.55 -8.46 12.07
C ASP A 26 -17.70 -7.22 12.39
N LEU A 27 -18.34 -6.09 12.75
CA LEU A 27 -17.67 -4.80 12.98
C LEU A 27 -16.48 -4.88 13.95
N PRO A 28 -16.58 -5.52 15.14
CA PRO A 28 -15.47 -5.58 16.08
C PRO A 28 -14.26 -6.34 15.51
N LEU A 29 -14.51 -7.49 14.88
CA LEU A 29 -13.47 -8.31 14.25
C LEU A 29 -12.84 -7.60 13.05
N ALA A 30 -13.67 -6.96 12.22
CA ALA A 30 -13.22 -6.18 11.07
C ALA A 30 -12.34 -5.00 11.51
N LYS A 31 -12.73 -4.25 12.55
CA LYS A 31 -11.91 -3.16 13.12
C LYS A 31 -10.58 -3.67 13.65
N LYS A 32 -10.55 -4.80 14.37
CA LYS A 32 -9.31 -5.40 14.87
C LYS A 32 -8.37 -5.78 13.72
N ARG A 33 -8.89 -6.43 12.68
CA ARG A 33 -8.11 -6.80 11.48
C ARG A 33 -7.62 -5.58 10.72
N GLN A 34 -8.46 -4.55 10.57
CA GLN A 34 -8.09 -3.32 9.87
C GLN A 34 -6.99 -2.57 10.62
N LYS A 35 -7.04 -2.52 11.96
CA LYS A 35 -5.96 -1.97 12.79
C LYS A 35 -4.65 -2.73 12.58
N HIS A 36 -4.70 -4.07 12.60
CA HIS A 36 -3.52 -4.91 12.34
C HIS A 36 -2.95 -4.67 10.94
N SER A 37 -3.80 -4.68 9.91
CA SER A 37 -3.39 -4.45 8.52
C SER A 37 -2.80 -3.05 8.32
N ARG A 38 -3.35 -2.02 8.98
CA ARG A 38 -2.80 -0.65 8.95
C ARG A 38 -1.40 -0.60 9.57
N ALA A 39 -1.17 -1.31 10.68
CA ALA A 39 0.15 -1.37 11.29
C ALA A 39 1.18 -2.02 10.35
N GLN A 40 0.82 -3.14 9.71
CA GLN A 40 1.68 -3.80 8.72
C GLN A 40 1.95 -2.91 7.50
N PHE A 41 0.91 -2.22 7.00
CA PHE A 41 1.03 -1.28 5.90
C PHE A 41 2.00 -0.14 6.21
N ASN A 42 1.89 0.47 7.40
CA ASN A 42 2.78 1.55 7.81
C ASN A 42 4.24 1.11 7.89
N ILE A 43 4.49 -0.11 8.40
CA ILE A 43 5.84 -0.70 8.43
C ILE A 43 6.34 -0.93 7.00
N ALA A 44 5.52 -1.54 6.15
CA ALA A 44 5.87 -1.81 4.76
C ALA A 44 6.21 -0.53 3.98
N ILE A 45 5.42 0.53 4.14
CA ILE A 45 5.69 1.84 3.52
C ILE A 45 6.99 2.46 4.04
N LYS A 46 7.27 2.38 5.34
CA LYS A 46 8.54 2.87 5.90
C LYS A 46 9.74 2.14 5.30
N LEU A 47 9.72 0.81 5.29
CA LEU A 47 10.80 -0.01 4.72
C LEU A 47 10.94 0.19 3.21
N PHE A 48 9.82 0.37 2.51
CA PHE A 48 9.83 0.71 1.09
C PHE A 48 10.51 2.05 0.83
N LYS A 49 10.10 3.11 1.55
CA LYS A 49 10.72 4.44 1.44
C LYS A 49 12.23 4.39 1.71
N GLN A 50 12.65 3.67 2.75
CA GLN A 50 14.08 3.49 3.08
C GLN A 50 14.86 2.83 1.95
N ARG A 51 14.33 1.73 1.38
CA ARG A 51 14.97 1.06 0.22
C ARG A 51 15.08 1.98 -0.99
N MET A 52 14.02 2.74 -1.27
CA MET A 52 14.00 3.67 -2.39
C MET A 52 14.98 4.83 -2.21
N ASP A 53 15.10 5.36 -1.00
CA ASP A 53 16.09 6.41 -0.67
C ASP A 53 17.52 5.90 -0.78
N HIS A 54 17.78 4.64 -0.43
CA HIS A 54 19.10 4.02 -0.56
C HIS A 54 19.46 3.71 -2.03
N GLN A 55 18.52 3.18 -2.82
CA GLN A 55 18.78 2.74 -4.19
C GLN A 55 18.68 3.86 -5.24
N TYR A 56 17.84 4.87 -5.02
CA TYR A 56 17.54 5.94 -5.97
C TYR A 56 17.52 7.31 -5.29
N PRO A 57 18.62 7.74 -4.65
CA PRO A 57 18.66 8.99 -3.87
C PRO A 57 18.32 10.24 -4.70
N GLU A 58 18.72 10.27 -5.98
CA GLU A 58 18.50 11.36 -6.93
C GLU A 58 17.03 11.63 -7.24
N THR A 59 16.18 10.60 -7.16
CA THR A 59 14.75 10.72 -7.48
C THR A 59 13.91 11.30 -6.34
N LYS A 60 14.49 11.52 -5.15
CA LYS A 60 13.75 11.93 -3.94
C LYS A 60 13.02 13.27 -4.07
N LYS A 61 13.57 14.22 -4.81
CA LYS A 61 12.96 15.54 -5.07
C LYS A 61 12.17 15.60 -6.38
N LEU A 62 12.33 14.59 -7.24
CA LEU A 62 11.74 14.55 -8.58
C LEU A 62 10.40 13.81 -8.58
N CYS A 63 10.29 12.75 -7.78
CA CYS A 63 9.08 11.95 -7.69
C CYS A 63 8.17 12.42 -6.54
N PRO A 64 6.83 12.38 -6.72
CA PRO A 64 5.88 12.76 -5.69
C PRO A 64 5.90 11.78 -4.51
N GLU A 65 5.52 12.28 -3.34
CA GLU A 65 5.32 11.45 -2.17
C GLU A 65 4.05 10.60 -2.29
N PHE A 66 4.06 9.44 -1.64
CA PHE A 66 2.89 8.58 -1.59
C PHE A 66 1.74 9.25 -0.81
N GLY A 67 0.65 9.58 -1.51
CA GLY A 67 -0.54 10.20 -0.95
C GLY A 67 -0.60 11.73 -1.02
N ALA A 68 0.34 12.36 -1.73
CA ALA A 68 0.34 13.80 -2.05
C ALA A 68 -0.61 14.13 -3.22
#